data_AF-R6CRM9-F1
#
_entry.id   AF-R6CRM9-F1
#
_cell.length_a   1.000
_cell.length_b   1.000
_cell.length_c   1.000
_cell.angle_alpha   90.00
_cell.angle_beta   90.00
_cell.angle_gamma   90.00
#
_symmetry.space_group_name_H-M   'P 1'
#
loop_
_entity.id
_entity.type
_entity.pdbx_description
1 polymer ?
#
loop_
_entity_poly.entity_id
_entity_poly.type
_entity_poly.pdbx_seq_one_letter_code
_entity_poly.pdbx_strand_id
1 'polypeptide(L)'
;MAVDKNDERINDILPYVTNARIGDSTNEEFLRSLGVGNYDVCIVALGSLFQSSLETTSLLKELGAKKVISRATNDVQMKFLLKNGADEVVYPEMQMALRIATKYASDSILDFIHLDNNYSIYELKVPKDWFGKSLSQIDIRKKFKINILTIKRGEKVFIPAPDTVIETDDIAFVIGGVRDIQKCFRI
;
A
#
# COMPACT_ATOMS: atom_id res chain seq x y z
N MET A 1 -21.59 3.97 -2.33
CA MET A 1 -22.69 3.15 -1.78
C MET A 1 -22.09 1.94 -1.10
N ALA A 2 -22.58 1.55 0.07
CA ALA A 2 -22.18 0.32 0.77
C ALA A 2 -23.24 -0.77 0.62
N VAL A 3 -22.80 -2.03 0.57
CA VAL A 3 -23.67 -3.21 0.47
C VAL A 3 -23.12 -4.29 1.39
N ASP A 4 -23.96 -4.84 2.25
CA ASP A 4 -23.67 -6.00 3.10
C ASP A 4 -24.99 -6.74 3.37
N LYS A 5 -24.94 -8.04 3.59
CA LYS A 5 -26.11 -8.84 3.96
C LYS A 5 -26.49 -8.68 5.43
N ASN A 6 -25.55 -8.22 6.26
CA ASN A 6 -25.74 -8.01 7.69
C ASN A 6 -26.23 -6.58 7.94
N ASP A 7 -27.44 -6.48 8.49
CA ASP A 7 -28.09 -5.21 8.83
C ASP A 7 -27.30 -4.39 9.87
N GLU A 8 -26.74 -5.03 10.89
CA GLU A 8 -25.92 -4.33 11.91
C GLU A 8 -24.72 -3.62 11.27
N ARG A 9 -24.03 -4.30 10.33
CA ARG A 9 -22.89 -3.68 9.60
C ARG A 9 -23.33 -2.53 8.71
N ILE A 10 -24.52 -2.61 8.12
CA ILE A 10 -25.08 -1.51 7.34
C ILE A 10 -25.37 -0.32 8.26
N ASN A 11 -25.97 -0.56 9.42
CA ASN A 11 -26.27 0.50 10.38
C ASN A 11 -24.99 1.19 10.89
N ASP A 12 -23.94 0.41 11.17
CA ASP A 12 -22.63 0.93 11.62
C ASP A 12 -21.93 1.80 10.55
N ILE A 13 -22.09 1.48 9.26
CA ILE A 13 -21.41 2.20 8.18
C ILE A 13 -22.16 3.45 7.70
N LEU A 14 -23.47 3.58 7.99
CA LEU A 14 -24.32 4.71 7.56
C LEU A 14 -23.68 6.09 7.77
N PRO A 15 -23.04 6.40 8.92
CA PRO A 15 -22.43 7.72 9.13
C PRO A 15 -21.28 8.05 8.17
N TYR A 16 -20.69 7.04 7.53
CA TYR A 16 -19.49 7.18 6.70
C TYR A 16 -19.78 7.11 5.19
N VAL A 17 -21.02 6.81 4.78
CA VAL A 17 -21.38 6.61 3.38
C VAL A 17 -22.62 7.38 2.98
N THR A 18 -22.68 7.82 1.72
CA THR A 18 -23.85 8.54 1.19
C THR A 18 -25.11 7.66 1.14
N ASN A 19 -24.93 6.35 0.92
CA ASN A 19 -26.03 5.40 0.80
C ASN A 19 -25.54 3.99 1.15
N ALA A 20 -26.38 3.21 1.81
CA ALA A 20 -26.10 1.84 2.21
C ALA A 20 -27.33 0.95 1.93
N ARG A 21 -27.11 -0.30 1.50
CA ARG A 21 -28.18 -1.24 1.17
C ARG A 21 -27.90 -2.60 1.78
N ILE A 22 -28.91 -3.16 2.44
CA ILE A 22 -28.87 -4.54 2.91
C ILE A 22 -29.18 -5.44 1.71
N GLY A 23 -28.31 -6.39 1.42
CA GLY A 23 -28.57 -7.37 0.37
C GLY A 23 -27.40 -8.30 0.08
N ASP A 24 -27.73 -9.37 -0.64
CA ASP A 24 -26.78 -10.39 -1.06
C ASP A 24 -26.20 -10.03 -2.44
N SER A 25 -24.90 -9.78 -2.50
CA SER A 25 -24.20 -9.43 -3.74
C SER A 25 -24.02 -10.62 -4.70
N THR A 26 -24.34 -11.84 -4.28
CA THR A 26 -24.41 -13.01 -5.18
C THR A 26 -25.74 -13.09 -5.94
N ASN A 27 -26.73 -12.26 -5.58
CA ASN A 27 -28.00 -12.17 -6.29
C ASN A 27 -27.90 -11.18 -7.45
N GLU A 28 -28.02 -11.69 -8.68
CA GLU A 28 -27.96 -10.90 -9.91
C GLU A 28 -29.06 -9.83 -9.98
N GLU A 29 -30.31 -10.15 -9.63
CA GLU A 29 -31.41 -9.19 -9.66
C GLU A 29 -31.17 -8.03 -8.69
N PHE A 30 -30.63 -8.34 -7.51
CA PHE A 30 -30.24 -7.33 -6.54
C PHE A 30 -29.14 -6.42 -7.10
N LEU A 31 -28.02 -6.96 -7.60
CA LEU A 31 -26.96 -6.14 -8.19
C LEU A 31 -27.44 -5.33 -9.40
N ARG A 32 -28.33 -5.90 -10.23
CA ARG A 32 -28.95 -5.20 -11.35
C ARG A 32 -29.80 -4.03 -10.88
N SER A 33 -30.58 -4.20 -9.80
CA SER A 33 -31.40 -3.13 -9.20
C SER A 33 -30.58 -1.96 -8.67
N LEU A 34 -29.32 -2.21 -8.28
CA LEU A 34 -28.39 -1.19 -7.82
C LEU A 34 -27.82 -0.34 -8.96
N GLY A 35 -27.97 -0.76 -10.22
CA GLY A 35 -27.45 -0.06 -11.39
C GLY A 35 -25.92 0.03 -11.38
N VAL A 36 -25.24 -1.08 -11.11
CA VAL A 36 -23.77 -1.14 -10.91
C VAL A 36 -22.95 -0.57 -12.07
N GLY A 37 -23.46 -0.60 -13.31
CA GLY A 37 -22.80 0.04 -14.47
C GLY A 37 -22.74 1.57 -14.42
N ASN A 38 -23.53 2.22 -13.55
CA ASN A 38 -23.47 3.67 -13.35
C ASN A 38 -22.30 4.10 -12.45
N TYR A 39 -21.63 3.17 -11.78
CA TYR A 39 -20.51 3.46 -10.90
C TYR A 39 -19.18 3.37 -11.66
N ASP A 40 -18.23 4.25 -11.32
CA ASP A 40 -16.90 4.23 -11.93
C ASP A 40 -16.02 3.10 -11.39
N VAL A 41 -16.19 2.75 -10.11
CA VAL A 41 -15.45 1.67 -9.45
C VAL A 41 -16.38 0.89 -8.51
N CYS A 42 -16.35 -0.43 -8.61
CA CYS A 42 -16.98 -1.36 -7.69
C CYS A 42 -15.90 -2.11 -6.91
N ILE A 43 -15.97 -2.10 -5.58
CA ILE A 43 -14.98 -2.75 -4.70
C ILE A 43 -15.64 -3.94 -4.00
N VAL A 44 -15.10 -5.14 -4.21
CA VAL A 44 -15.55 -6.38 -3.57
C VAL A 44 -14.63 -6.70 -2.39
N ALA A 45 -15.06 -6.36 -1.19
CA ALA A 45 -14.28 -6.52 0.05
C ALA A 45 -14.66 -7.77 0.88
N LEU A 46 -15.22 -8.80 0.24
CA LEU A 46 -15.63 -10.04 0.89
C LEU A 46 -14.42 -10.90 1.29
N GLY A 47 -14.23 -11.13 2.59
CA GLY A 47 -13.04 -11.82 3.10
C GLY A 47 -13.19 -13.33 3.31
N SER A 48 -14.32 -13.81 3.84
CA SER A 48 -14.43 -15.21 4.33
C SER A 48 -15.06 -16.20 3.35
N LEU A 49 -15.66 -15.72 2.25
CA LEU A 49 -16.42 -16.54 1.32
C LEU A 49 -15.82 -16.43 -0.08
N PHE A 50 -14.91 -17.36 -0.40
CA PHE A 50 -14.25 -17.43 -1.70
C PHE A 50 -15.26 -17.43 -2.86
N GLN A 51 -16.28 -18.30 -2.76
CA GLN A 51 -17.31 -18.44 -3.78
C GLN A 51 -18.09 -17.13 -3.98
N SER A 52 -18.61 -16.53 -2.90
CA SER A 52 -19.36 -15.28 -2.98
C SER A 52 -18.53 -14.13 -3.53
N SER A 53 -17.24 -14.05 -3.19
CA SER A 53 -16.32 -13.06 -3.75
C SER A 53 -16.14 -13.24 -5.26
N LEU A 54 -16.03 -14.48 -5.73
CA LEU A 54 -15.87 -14.77 -7.15
C LEU A 54 -17.15 -14.49 -7.94
N GLU A 55 -18.29 -14.98 -7.44
CA GLU A 55 -19.61 -14.75 -8.04
C GLU A 55 -19.94 -13.25 -8.12
N THR A 56 -19.78 -12.52 -7.01
CA THR A 56 -20.01 -11.07 -7.00
C THR A 56 -19.11 -10.36 -8.01
N THR A 57 -17.84 -10.74 -8.10
CA THR A 57 -16.89 -10.15 -9.06
C THR A 57 -17.34 -10.39 -10.51
N SER A 58 -17.73 -11.63 -10.85
CA SER A 58 -18.21 -11.98 -12.18
C SER A 58 -19.48 -11.22 -12.53
N LEU A 59 -20.48 -11.24 -11.64
CA LEU A 59 -21.75 -10.54 -11.84
C LEU A 59 -21.57 -9.04 -12.02
N LEU A 60 -20.73 -8.39 -11.22
CA LEU A 60 -20.43 -6.97 -11.38
C LEU A 60 -19.88 -6.67 -12.78
N LYS A 61 -18.95 -7.51 -13.26
CA LYS A 61 -18.34 -7.32 -14.59
C LYS A 61 -19.36 -7.55 -15.71
N GLU A 62 -20.17 -8.60 -15.60
CA GLU A 62 -21.24 -8.93 -16.56
C GLU A 62 -22.34 -7.86 -16.62
N LEU A 63 -22.68 -7.25 -15.48
CA LEU A 63 -23.65 -6.18 -15.35
C LEU A 63 -23.10 -4.80 -15.75
N GLY A 64 -21.88 -4.74 -16.28
CA GLY A 64 -21.32 -3.53 -16.90
C GLY A 64 -20.57 -2.60 -15.94
N ALA A 65 -20.12 -3.07 -14.77
CA ALA A 65 -19.24 -2.28 -13.92
C ALA A 65 -17.96 -1.88 -14.68
N LYS A 66 -17.62 -0.59 -14.65
CA LYS A 66 -16.50 -0.03 -15.43
C LYS A 66 -15.14 -0.52 -14.92
N LYS A 67 -14.95 -0.53 -13.60
CA LYS A 67 -13.77 -1.07 -12.91
C LYS A 67 -14.19 -1.90 -11.70
N VAL A 68 -13.71 -3.13 -11.59
CA VAL A 68 -13.94 -4.03 -10.46
C VAL A 68 -12.62 -4.29 -9.74
N ILE A 69 -12.57 -3.96 -8.45
CA ILE A 69 -11.43 -4.23 -7.57
C ILE A 69 -11.85 -5.26 -6.52
N SER A 70 -11.18 -6.40 -6.47
CA SER A 70 -11.56 -7.48 -5.55
C SER A 70 -10.47 -7.75 -4.52
N ARG A 71 -10.87 -8.05 -3.28
CA ARG A 71 -9.97 -8.49 -2.22
C ARG A 71 -9.71 -9.99 -2.34
N ALA A 72 -8.44 -10.38 -2.33
CA ALA A 72 -8.00 -11.76 -2.17
C ALA A 72 -7.47 -12.00 -0.75
N THR A 73 -7.53 -13.27 -0.33
CA THR A 73 -6.97 -13.77 0.95
C THR A 73 -5.87 -14.80 0.74
N ASN A 74 -5.60 -15.21 -0.50
CA ASN A 74 -4.53 -16.12 -0.89
C ASN A 74 -4.26 -16.05 -2.40
N ASP A 75 -3.14 -16.62 -2.84
CA ASP A 75 -2.66 -16.57 -4.23
C ASP A 75 -3.59 -17.29 -5.21
N VAL A 76 -4.27 -18.35 -4.75
CA VAL A 76 -5.21 -19.11 -5.57
C VAL A 76 -6.42 -18.23 -5.89
N GLN A 77 -7.00 -17.58 -4.87
CA GLN A 77 -8.10 -16.64 -5.03
C GLN A 77 -7.74 -15.46 -5.92
N MET A 78 -6.54 -14.89 -5.75
CA MET A 78 -6.08 -13.80 -6.61
C MET A 78 -6.11 -14.19 -8.09
N LYS A 79 -5.59 -15.36 -8.44
CA LYS A 79 -5.58 -15.87 -9.82
C LYS A 79 -6.99 -16.07 -10.37
N PHE A 80 -7.92 -16.57 -9.57
CA PHE A 80 -9.31 -16.77 -10.00
C PHE A 80 -10.05 -15.44 -10.17
N LEU A 81 -9.92 -14.50 -9.23
CA LEU A 81 -10.58 -13.20 -9.33
C LEU A 81 -10.17 -12.43 -10.60
N LEU A 82 -8.88 -12.39 -10.92
CA LEU A 82 -8.37 -11.77 -12.15
C LEU A 82 -8.94 -12.42 -13.42
N LYS A 83 -9.15 -13.74 -13.41
CA LYS A 83 -9.73 -14.46 -14.55
C LYS A 83 -11.25 -14.28 -14.70
N ASN A 84 -11.94 -13.94 -13.61
CA ASN A 84 -13.41 -13.86 -13.54
C ASN A 84 -13.90 -12.41 -13.43
N GLY A 85 -13.17 -11.46 -14.01
CA GLY A 85 -13.67 -10.10 -14.22
C GLY A 85 -13.17 -9.03 -13.25
N ALA A 86 -12.32 -9.36 -12.29
CA ALA A 86 -11.61 -8.32 -11.53
C ALA A 86 -10.58 -7.62 -12.43
N ASP A 87 -10.66 -6.30 -12.54
CA ASP A 87 -9.65 -5.49 -13.22
C ASP A 87 -8.38 -5.36 -12.37
N GLU A 88 -8.55 -5.40 -11.05
CA GLU A 88 -7.47 -5.32 -10.07
C GLU A 88 -7.77 -6.19 -8.86
N VAL A 89 -6.74 -6.79 -8.27
CA VAL A 89 -6.88 -7.57 -7.04
C VAL A 89 -5.93 -7.05 -5.98
N VAL A 90 -6.47 -6.78 -4.80
CA VAL A 90 -5.71 -6.38 -3.61
C VAL A 90 -5.59 -7.54 -2.64
N TYR A 91 -4.41 -7.75 -2.07
CA TYR A 91 -4.18 -8.77 -1.04
C TYR A 91 -3.58 -8.11 0.22
N PRO A 92 -4.44 -7.46 1.03
CA PRO A 92 -4.00 -6.56 2.11
C PRO A 92 -3.12 -7.25 3.15
N GLU A 93 -3.44 -8.47 3.53
CA GLU A 93 -2.75 -9.24 4.57
C GLU A 93 -1.32 -9.56 4.14
N MET A 94 -1.14 -10.04 2.91
CA MET A 94 0.20 -10.32 2.37
C MET A 94 1.01 -9.03 2.22
N GLN A 95 0.41 -7.96 1.70
CA GLN A 95 1.08 -6.67 1.54
C GLN A 95 1.55 -6.11 2.89
N MET A 96 0.69 -6.17 3.91
CA MET A 96 1.02 -5.75 5.26
C MET A 96 2.09 -6.66 5.88
N ALA A 97 1.99 -7.97 5.69
CA ALA A 97 2.97 -8.93 6.18
C ALA A 97 4.37 -8.66 5.60
N LEU A 98 4.47 -8.40 4.29
CA LEU A 98 5.71 -8.02 3.65
C LEU A 98 6.26 -6.69 4.19
N ARG A 99 5.39 -5.71 4.44
CA ARG A 99 5.81 -4.42 5.02
C ARG A 99 6.35 -4.59 6.44
N ILE A 100 5.65 -5.33 7.29
CA ILE A 100 6.07 -5.60 8.67
C ILE A 100 7.36 -6.43 8.68
N ALA A 101 7.43 -7.50 7.90
CA ALA A 101 8.62 -8.35 7.83
C ALA A 101 9.86 -7.55 7.42
N THR A 102 9.77 -6.72 6.37
CA THR A 102 10.87 -5.87 5.92
C THR A 102 11.25 -4.83 6.97
N LYS A 103 10.27 -4.19 7.62
CA LYS A 103 10.52 -3.20 8.68
C LYS A 103 11.26 -3.80 9.88
N TYR A 104 10.86 -5.00 10.33
CA TYR A 104 11.45 -5.63 11.51
C TYR A 104 12.62 -6.57 11.20
N ALA A 105 12.99 -6.74 9.92
CA ALA A 105 14.23 -7.42 9.54
C ALA A 105 15.49 -6.60 9.84
N SER A 106 15.35 -5.28 10.09
CA SER A 106 16.48 -4.39 10.38
C SER A 106 16.11 -3.26 11.33
N ASP A 107 16.89 -3.08 12.40
CA ASP A 107 16.73 -1.99 13.38
C ASP A 107 16.94 -0.57 12.80
N SER A 108 17.50 -0.52 11.59
CA SER A 108 17.78 0.71 10.85
C SER A 108 16.62 1.12 9.94
N ILE A 109 15.72 0.19 9.56
CA ILE A 109 14.55 0.48 8.71
C ILE A 109 13.37 0.91 9.58
N LEU A 110 12.92 2.14 9.41
CA LEU A 110 11.75 2.66 10.13
C LEU A 110 10.48 2.56 9.30
N ASP A 111 10.59 2.84 8.00
CA ASP A 111 9.53 2.66 7.01
C ASP A 111 10.12 2.64 5.59
N PHE A 112 9.32 2.27 4.60
CA PHE A 112 9.73 2.33 3.20
C PHE A 112 8.54 2.43 2.24
N ILE A 113 8.81 2.91 1.03
CA ILE A 113 7.88 2.99 -0.09
C ILE A 113 8.58 2.37 -1.30
N HIS A 114 7.99 1.33 -1.87
CA HIS A 114 8.43 0.80 -3.16
C HIS A 114 7.97 1.72 -4.28
N LEU A 115 8.90 2.11 -5.16
CA LEU A 115 8.58 2.87 -6.38
C LEU A 115 8.41 1.91 -7.55
N ASP A 116 9.37 1.00 -7.72
CA ASP A 116 9.33 -0.10 -8.66
C ASP A 116 10.15 -1.31 -8.14
N ASN A 117 10.42 -2.28 -9.00
CA ASN A 117 11.18 -3.49 -8.65
C ASN A 117 12.65 -3.20 -8.24
N ASN A 118 13.19 -2.03 -8.55
CA ASN A 118 14.60 -1.69 -8.39
C ASN A 118 14.83 -0.52 -7.42
N TYR A 119 13.90 0.43 -7.37
CA TYR A 119 14.00 1.68 -6.62
C TYR A 119 13.00 1.74 -5.48
N SER A 120 13.44 2.28 -4.36
CA SER A 120 12.59 2.47 -3.19
C SER A 120 13.03 3.71 -2.41
N ILE A 121 12.10 4.24 -1.63
CA ILE A 121 12.36 5.25 -0.62
C ILE A 121 12.38 4.54 0.73
N TYR A 122 13.42 4.75 1.53
CA TYR A 122 13.52 4.22 2.88
C TYR A 122 13.64 5.35 3.88
N GLU A 123 12.95 5.23 5.01
CA GLU A 123 13.19 6.01 6.22
C GLU A 123 14.19 5.23 7.09
N LEU A 124 15.43 5.73 7.21
CA LEU A 124 16.53 5.03 7.84
C LEU A 124 17.23 5.86 8.90
N LYS A 125 17.70 5.21 9.97
CA LYS A 125 18.73 5.82 10.85
C LYS A 125 20.01 6.02 10.06
N VAL A 126 20.60 7.20 10.15
CA VAL A 126 21.86 7.49 9.46
C VAL A 126 23.03 6.69 10.07
N PRO A 127 24.01 6.22 9.26
CA PRO A 127 25.16 5.50 9.78
C PRO A 127 25.97 6.34 10.77
N LYS A 128 26.46 5.72 11.85
CA LYS A 128 27.31 6.40 12.85
C LYS A 128 28.54 7.07 12.24
N ASP A 129 29.07 6.50 11.16
CA ASP A 129 30.23 7.01 10.42
C ASP A 129 29.96 8.39 9.76
N TRP A 130 28.70 8.83 9.71
CA TRP A 130 28.28 10.12 9.12
C TRP A 130 28.14 11.22 10.15
N PHE A 131 28.09 10.90 11.45
CA PHE A 131 27.89 11.89 12.50
C PHE A 131 28.97 12.99 12.47
N GLY A 132 28.53 14.24 12.59
CA GLY A 132 29.40 15.42 12.55
C GLY A 132 29.94 15.77 11.16
N LYS A 133 29.54 15.04 10.10
CA LYS A 133 29.91 15.34 8.71
C LYS A 133 28.74 15.98 7.98
N SER A 134 29.05 16.90 7.08
CA SER A 134 28.07 17.43 6.13
C SER A 134 27.81 16.46 4.98
N LEU A 135 26.65 16.59 4.33
CA LEU A 135 26.30 15.76 3.17
C LEU A 135 27.34 15.83 2.04
N SER A 136 27.92 17.01 1.81
CA SER A 136 28.99 17.25 0.83
C SER A 136 30.29 16.51 1.17
N GLN A 137 30.66 16.43 2.46
CA GLN A 137 31.82 15.66 2.91
C GLN A 137 31.61 14.14 2.76
N ILE A 138 30.38 13.68 3.00
CA ILE A 138 30.03 12.27 2.83
C ILE A 138 30.01 11.91 1.34
N ASP A 139 29.55 12.83 0.48
CA ASP A 139 29.45 12.68 -0.98
C ASP A 139 28.60 11.47 -1.40
N ILE A 140 27.43 11.40 -0.77
CA ILE A 140 26.53 10.24 -0.77
C ILE A 140 26.13 9.82 -2.19
N ARG A 141 25.70 10.79 -3.00
CA ARG A 141 25.22 10.54 -4.38
C ARG A 141 26.31 9.97 -5.26
N LYS A 142 27.54 10.48 -5.15
CA LYS A 142 28.67 10.02 -5.97
C LYS A 142 29.18 8.66 -5.52
N LYS A 143 29.28 8.42 -4.21
CA LYS A 143 29.84 7.17 -3.66
C LYS A 143 28.85 6.01 -3.69
N PHE A 144 27.57 6.28 -3.43
CA PHE A 144 26.57 5.25 -3.17
C PHE A 144 25.37 5.31 -4.12
N LYS A 145 25.31 6.26 -5.05
CA LYS A 145 24.19 6.40 -6.02
C LYS A 145 22.80 6.56 -5.38
N ILE A 146 22.75 7.02 -4.14
CA ILE A 146 21.53 7.30 -3.38
C ILE A 146 21.39 8.80 -3.14
N ASN A 147 20.16 9.30 -2.96
CA ASN A 147 19.88 10.68 -2.59
C ASN A 147 19.16 10.73 -1.24
N ILE A 148 19.55 11.67 -0.39
CA ILE A 148 18.75 12.04 0.79
C ILE A 148 17.73 13.08 0.33
N LEU A 149 16.45 12.78 0.54
CA LEU A 149 15.33 13.67 0.24
C LEU A 149 15.10 14.65 1.40
N THR A 150 15.02 14.11 2.61
CA THR A 150 14.78 14.88 3.84
C THR A 150 15.53 14.27 5.00
N ILE A 151 15.76 15.09 6.03
CA ILE A 151 16.21 14.66 7.34
C ILE A 151 15.10 14.97 8.33
N LYS A 152 14.78 14.00 9.18
CA LYS A 152 13.96 14.16 10.36
C LYS A 152 14.85 14.23 11.60
N ARG A 153 14.73 15.31 12.35
CA ARG A 153 15.46 15.58 13.59
C ARG A 153 14.46 15.91 14.70
N GLY A 154 14.30 14.97 15.64
CA GLY A 154 13.15 14.97 16.54
C GLY A 154 11.84 14.98 15.75
N GLU A 155 11.01 15.99 15.98
CA GLU A 155 9.71 16.16 15.30
C GLU A 155 9.78 16.98 13.99
N LYS A 156 10.93 17.57 13.66
CA LYS A 156 11.07 18.44 12.48
C LYS A 156 11.58 17.65 11.29
N VAL A 157 10.90 17.79 10.15
CA VAL A 157 11.35 17.29 8.85
C VAL A 157 11.75 18.48 7.98
N PHE A 158 12.92 18.41 7.35
CA PHE A 158 13.40 19.44 6.45
C PHE A 158 14.20 18.86 5.28
N ILE A 159 14.29 19.62 4.18
CA ILE A 159 15.13 19.28 3.04
C ILE A 159 16.56 19.75 3.38
N PRO A 160 17.56 18.85 3.43
CA PRO A 160 18.91 19.24 3.78
C PRO A 160 19.60 19.95 2.62
N ALA A 161 20.44 20.92 2.96
CA ALA A 161 21.41 21.52 2.05
C ALA A 161 22.73 20.72 2.04
N PRO A 162 23.62 20.90 1.03
CA PRO A 162 24.88 20.15 0.95
C PRO A 162 25.81 20.32 2.17
N ASP A 163 25.70 21.44 2.88
CA ASP A 163 26.44 21.78 4.10
C ASP A 163 25.73 21.33 5.39
N THR A 164 24.52 20.78 5.30
CA THR A 164 23.80 20.23 6.47
C THR A 164 24.61 19.13 7.12
N VAL A 165 24.92 19.32 8.41
CA VAL A 165 25.67 18.38 9.24
C VAL A 165 24.72 17.35 9.86
N ILE A 166 25.10 16.07 9.73
CA ILE A 166 24.36 14.95 10.30
C ILE A 166 24.60 14.84 11.81
N GLU A 167 23.52 14.71 12.57
CA GLU A 167 23.51 14.50 14.03
C GLU A 167 23.20 13.05 14.41
N THR A 168 23.40 12.69 15.68
CA THR A 168 23.36 11.30 16.18
C THR A 168 21.99 10.63 16.08
N ASP A 169 20.92 11.41 16.06
CA ASP A 169 19.53 10.94 16.04
C ASP A 169 18.80 11.33 14.74
N ASP A 170 19.55 11.77 13.73
CA ASP A 170 18.98 12.09 12.43
C ASP A 170 18.47 10.82 11.74
N ILE A 171 17.25 10.93 11.23
CA ILE A 171 16.63 9.94 10.36
C ILE A 171 16.60 10.50 8.95
N ALA A 172 17.12 9.76 7.98
CA ALA A 172 17.14 10.17 6.59
C ALA A 172 16.04 9.45 5.80
N PHE A 173 15.30 10.20 4.99
CA PHE A 173 14.51 9.63 3.90
C PHE A 173 15.38 9.56 2.66
N VAL A 174 15.64 8.35 2.19
CA VAL A 174 16.62 8.06 1.14
C VAL A 174 15.95 7.41 -0.05
N ILE A 175 16.24 7.89 -1.24
CA ILE A 175 15.83 7.27 -2.51
C ILE A 175 17.03 6.70 -3.25
N GLY A 176 16.86 5.51 -3.82
CA GLY A 176 17.85 4.89 -4.70
C GLY A 176 17.55 3.43 -4.97
N GLY A 177 18.50 2.76 -5.61
CA GLY A 177 18.40 1.32 -5.86
C GLY A 177 18.43 0.54 -4.54
N VAL A 178 17.56 -0.46 -4.39
CA VAL A 178 17.44 -1.24 -3.13
C VAL A 178 18.80 -1.80 -2.70
N ARG A 179 19.59 -2.33 -3.63
CA ARG A 179 20.94 -2.88 -3.37
C ARG A 179 21.94 -1.81 -2.92
N ASP A 180 21.84 -0.61 -3.49
CA ASP A 180 22.74 0.49 -3.15
C ASP A 180 22.43 1.04 -1.75
N ILE A 181 21.14 1.14 -1.41
CA ILE A 181 20.68 1.51 -0.06
C ILE A 181 21.15 0.47 0.96
N GLN A 182 20.90 -0.82 0.69
CA GLN A 182 21.34 -1.93 1.54
C GLN A 182 22.84 -1.90 1.80
N LYS A 183 23.65 -1.72 0.75
CA LYS A 183 25.10 -1.61 0.87
C LYS A 183 25.54 -0.39 1.68
N CYS A 184 24.89 0.76 1.47
CA CYS A 184 25.26 2.02 2.12
C CYS A 184 24.90 2.02 3.62
N PHE A 185 23.71 1.55 3.96
CA PHE A 185 23.19 1.52 5.32
C PHE A 185 23.49 0.21 6.07
N ARG A 186 24.12 -0.77 5.40
CA ARG A 186 24.48 -2.10 5.92
C ARG A 186 23.25 -2.86 6.45
N ILE A 187 22.19 -2.89 5.65
CA ILE A 187 20.90 -3.56 5.91
C ILE A 187 20.59 -4.61 4.85
#